data_AF-A0A0F9IU38-F1
#
_entry.id   AF-A0A0F9IU38-F1
#
_cell.length_a   1.000
_cell.length_b   1.000
_cell.length_c   1.000
_cell.angle_alpha   90.00
_cell.angle_beta   90.00
_cell.angle_gamma   90.00
#
_symmetry.space_group_name_H-M   'P 1'
#
loop_
_entity.id
_entity.type
_entity.pdbx_description
1 polymer ?
#
loop_
_entity_poly.entity_id
_entity_poly.type
_entity_poly.pdbx_seq_one_letter_code
_entity_poly.pdbx_strand_id
1 'polypeptide(L)' 'MVRRAVYLLEVTEKGSDSYSGHVVIAKNEDEARGLCPHGDEGDIWKLREHSTCTKIGTSTQETRYVLGSFHAG' A
#
# COMPACT_ATOMS: atom_id res chain seq x y z
N MET A 1 -0.79 -18.70 15.50
CA MET A 1 -1.06 -17.27 15.30
C MET A 1 -0.38 -16.82 14.02
N VAL A 2 -1.16 -16.41 13.02
CA VAL A 2 -0.59 -15.86 11.78
C VAL A 2 -0.19 -14.41 12.04
N ARG A 3 1.12 -14.10 12.09
CA ARG A 3 1.59 -12.73 12.24
C ARG A 3 1.51 -12.02 10.89
N ARG A 4 0.69 -10.98 10.77
CA ARG A 4 0.64 -10.12 9.58
C ARG A 4 1.53 -8.90 9.77
N ALA A 5 1.89 -8.27 8.67
CA ALA A 5 2.66 -7.04 8.63
C ALA A 5 1.76 -5.86 8.24
N VAL A 6 2.10 -4.68 8.76
CA VAL A 6 1.51 -3.41 8.34
C VAL A 6 2.45 -2.82 7.31
N TYR A 7 1.94 -2.56 6.11
CA TYR A 7 2.66 -1.95 5.00
C TYR A 7 2.12 -0.55 4.75
N LEU A 8 3.02 0.36 4.43
CA LEU A 8 2.71 1.64 3.81
C LEU A 8 3.04 1.50 2.32
N LEU A 9 2.03 1.67 1.47
CA LEU A 9 2.23 1.81 0.03
C LEU A 9 2.09 3.26 -0.35
N GLU A 10 2.99 3.77 -1.18
CA GLU A 10 2.96 5.14 -1.68
C GLU A 10 3.15 5.15 -3.19
N VAL A 11 2.40 6.01 -3.87
CA VAL A 11 2.52 6.30 -5.30
C VAL A 11 2.73 7.80 -5.45
N THR A 12 3.85 8.19 -6.05
CA THR A 12 4.11 9.58 -6.42
C THR A 12 3.47 9.86 -7.77
N GLU A 13 2.73 10.96 -7.87
CA GLU A 13 2.18 11.39 -9.15
C GLU A 13 3.30 11.91 -10.04
N LYS A 14 3.36 11.45 -11.29
CA LYS A 14 4.46 11.79 -12.20
C LYS A 14 4.49 13.30 -12.44
N GLY A 15 5.58 13.94 -12.03
CA GLY A 15 5.77 15.38 -12.19
C GLY A 15 5.09 16.24 -11.11
N SER A 16 4.68 15.63 -10.00
CA SER A 16 4.15 16.31 -8.83
C SER A 16 4.98 16.02 -7.59
N ASP A 17 4.95 16.95 -6.64
CA ASP A 17 5.43 16.73 -5.26
C ASP A 17 4.34 16.06 -4.40
N SER A 18 3.13 15.87 -4.95
CA SER A 18 2.06 15.12 -4.32
C SER A 18 2.24 13.61 -4.46
N TYR A 19 1.77 12.89 -3.45
CA TYR A 19 1.70 11.44 -3.44
C TYR A 19 0.41 10.96 -2.76
N SER A 20 -0.03 9.78 -3.18
CA SER A 20 -1.13 9.05 -2.55
C SER A 20 -0.57 7.88 -1.78
N GLY A 21 -1.14 7.59 -0.61
CA GLY A 21 -0.67 6.54 0.29
C GLY A 21 -1.77 5.66 0.83
N HIS A 22 -1.47 4.37 1.03
CA HIS A 22 -2.32 3.40 1.69
C HIS A 22 -1.59 2.70 2.83
N VAL A 23 -2.23 2.61 3.98
CA VAL A 23 -1.76 1.76 5.08
C VAL A 23 -2.54 0.44 5.00
N VAL A 24 -1.85 -0.70 4.90
CA VAL A 24 -2.46 -2.00 4.60
C VAL A 24 -1.95 -3.08 5.54
N ILE A 25 -2.85 -3.92 6.05
CA ILE A 25 -2.46 -5.16 6.77
C ILE A 25 -2.44 -6.32 5.77
N ALA A 26 -1.28 -6.93 5.58
CA ALA A 26 -1.07 -8.03 4.63
C ALA A 26 -0.01 -9.02 5.13
N LYS A 27 0.06 -10.22 4.53
CA LYS A 27 1.09 -11.21 4.87
C LYS A 27 2.44 -10.91 4.22
N ASN A 28 2.42 -10.28 3.05
CA ASN A 28 3.58 -9.95 2.23
C ASN A 28 3.28 -8.74 1.35
N GLU A 29 4.31 -8.20 0.69
CA GLU A 29 4.19 -7.02 -0.18
C GLU A 29 3.21 -7.25 -1.34
N ASP A 30 3.24 -8.44 -1.98
CA ASP A 30 2.40 -8.73 -3.14
C ASP A 30 0.90 -8.72 -2.77
N GLU A 31 0.55 -9.24 -1.58
CA GLU A 31 -0.81 -9.15 -1.06
C GLU A 31 -1.19 -7.70 -0.71
N ALA A 32 -0.26 -6.92 -0.14
CA ALA A 32 -0.52 -5.51 0.18
C ALA A 32 -0.84 -4.69 -1.08
N ARG A 33 -0.07 -4.91 -2.16
CA ARG A 33 -0.27 -4.30 -3.48
C ARG A 33 -1.60 -4.70 -4.10
N GLY A 34 -1.98 -5.98 -3.97
CA GLY A 34 -3.25 -6.49 -4.47
C GLY A 34 -4.50 -5.98 -3.74
N LEU A 35 -4.34 -5.36 -2.55
CA LEU A 35 -5.45 -4.81 -1.75
C LEU A 35 -5.69 -3.33 -2.03
N CYS A 36 -4.77 -2.64 -2.71
CA CYS A 36 -4.94 -1.23 -3.04
C CYS A 36 -5.88 -1.09 -4.26
N PRO A 37 -6.81 -0.13 -4.24
CA PRO A 37 -7.72 0.09 -5.35
C PRO A 37 -6.95 0.43 -6.63
N HIS A 38 -7.45 -0.02 -7.78
CA HIS A 38 -6.88 0.35 -9.07
C HIS A 38 -6.86 1.88 -9.19
N GLY A 39 -5.70 2.46 -9.51
CA GLY A 39 -5.60 3.88 -9.80
C GLY A 39 -6.27 4.19 -11.15
N ASP A 40 -6.57 5.46 -11.39
CA ASP A 40 -7.16 5.92 -12.66
C ASP A 40 -6.27 5.61 -13.87
N GLU A 41 -4.98 5.38 -13.66
CA GLU A 41 -3.98 5.00 -14.68
C GLU A 41 -3.60 3.50 -14.65
N GLY A 42 -4.57 2.63 -14.39
CA GLY A 42 -4.33 1.19 -14.29
C GLY A 42 -3.77 0.77 -12.94
N ASP A 43 -3.28 -0.47 -12.87
CA ASP A 43 -2.90 -1.13 -11.61
C ASP A 43 -1.56 -0.63 -11.04
N ILE A 44 -1.39 0.70 -10.96
CA ILE A 44 -0.15 1.40 -10.60
C ILE A 44 0.43 0.95 -9.26
N TRP A 45 -0.42 0.55 -8.32
CA TRP A 45 -0.04 -0.03 -7.04
C TRP A 45 0.66 -1.39 -7.14
N LYS A 46 0.48 -2.11 -8.26
CA LYS A 46 1.22 -3.35 -8.56
C LYS A 46 2.54 -3.09 -9.27
N LEU A 47 2.69 -1.93 -9.92
CA LEU A 47 3.92 -1.57 -10.64
C LEU A 47 4.98 -1.07 -9.65
N ARG A 48 5.98 -1.91 -9.38
CA ARG A 48 7.07 -1.62 -8.43
C ARG A 48 7.89 -0.37 -8.79
N GLU A 49 7.91 0.01 -10.07
CA GLU A 49 8.60 1.20 -10.56
C GLU A 49 7.85 2.51 -10.26
N HIS A 50 6.55 2.42 -9.94
CA HIS A 50 5.66 3.56 -9.68
C HIS A 50 5.12 3.59 -8.26
N SER A 51 5.48 2.60 -7.42
CA SER A 51 4.97 2.52 -6.05
C SER A 51 5.96 1.89 -5.08
N THR A 52 6.17 2.53 -3.95
CA THR A 52 6.92 1.98 -2.82
C THR A 52 5.99 1.10 -1.97
N CYS A 53 6.56 0.09 -1.30
CA CYS A 53 5.85 -0.73 -0.33
C CYS A 53 6.79 -0.99 0.83
N THR A 54 6.55 -0.30 1.94
CA THR A 54 7.43 -0.30 3.10
C THR A 54 6.73 -0.98 4.26
N LYS A 55 7.37 -1.98 4.87
CA LYS A 55 6.87 -2.57 6.11
C LYS A 55 7.10 -1.60 7.27
N ILE A 56 6.01 -1.09 7.83
CA ILE A 56 6.03 -0.12 8.95
C ILE A 56 5.66 -0.74 10.30
N GLY A 57 5.21 -2.00 10.32
CA GLY A 57 4.86 -2.66 11.57
C GLY A 57 4.46 -4.12 11.45
N THR A 58 4.02 -4.68 12.57
CA THR A 58 3.42 -6.01 12.68
C THR A 58 2.06 -5.91 13.34
N SER A 59 1.17 -6.83 12.99
CA SER A 59 -0.17 -6.94 13.54
C SER A 59 -0.47 -8.37 13.94
N THR A 60 -1.16 -8.52 15.07
CA THR A 60 -1.74 -9.79 15.51
C THR A 60 -3.07 -10.08 14.82
N GLN A 61 -3.61 -9.12 14.07
CA GLN A 61 -4.85 -9.32 13.32
C GLN A 61 -4.64 -10.27 12.15
N GLU A 62 -5.57 -11.22 11.99
CA GLU A 62 -5.53 -12.20 10.90
C GLU A 62 -6.21 -11.70 9.62
N THR A 63 -6.97 -10.61 9.72
CA THR A 63 -7.71 -10.02 8.60
C THR A 63 -6.80 -9.14 7.73
N ARG A 64 -7.06 -9.16 6.42
CA ARG A 64 -6.37 -8.31 5.43
C ARG A 64 -7.29 -7.19 4.97
N TYR A 65 -6.84 -5.95 5.05
CA TYR A 65 -7.63 -4.79 4.64
C TYR A 65 -6.75 -3.53 4.58
N VAL A 66 -7.25 -2.51 3.87
CA VAL A 66 -6.70 -1.15 3.88
C VAL A 66 -7.19 -0.46 5.16
N LEU A 67 -6.25 -0.11 6.04
CA LEU A 67 -6.51 0.62 7.29
C LEU A 67 -6.91 2.07 7.02
N GLY A 68 -6.32 2.67 5.97
CA GLY A 68 -6.60 4.05 5.59
C GLY A 68 -5.91 4.42 4.31
N SER A 69 -6.43 5.48 3.69
CA SER A 69 -5.92 6.11 2.49
C SER A 69 -5.69 7.58 2.78
N PHE A 70 -4.62 8.15 2.23
CA PHE A 70 -4.33 9.56 2.38
C PHE A 70 -3.71 10.11 1.10
N HIS A 71 -3.81 11.42 0.95
CA HIS A 71 -3.15 12.19 -0.10
C HIS A 71 -2.34 13.29 0.59
N ALA A 72 -1.08 13.43 0.22
CA ALA A 72 -0.17 14.38 0.84
C ALA A 72 0.70 15.04 -0.22
N GLY A 73 0.91 16.35 -0.10
CA GLY A 73 1.53 17.21 -1.11
C GLY A 73 1.13 18.66 -0.88
#